data_AF-A0A2S6ULD6-F1
#
_entry.id   AF-A0A2S6ULD6-F1
#
_cell.length_a   1.000
_cell.length_b   1.000
_cell.length_c   1.000
_cell.angle_alpha   90.00
_cell.angle_beta   90.00
_cell.angle_gamma   90.00
#
_symmetry.space_group_name_H-M   'P 1'
#
loop_
_entity.id
_entity.type
_entity.pdbx_description
1 polymer ?
#
loop_
_entity_poly.entity_id
_entity_poly.type
_entity_poly.pdbx_seq_one_letter_code
_entity_poly.pdbx_strand_id
1 'polypeptide(L)' 'MDKDRSIEERRRPGLDIEFRAETDRPSKRKCMSCHKPFDSQGWHNRLCNTCRSMSTPYE' A
#
# COMPACT_ATOMS: atom_id res chain seq x y z
N MET A 1 12.51 -17.35 21.84
CA MET A 1 11.30 -18.16 22.15
C MET A 1 10.16 -17.31 21.65
N ASP A 2 9.78 -17.48 20.37
CA ASP A 2 8.91 -16.51 19.69
C ASP A 2 7.88 -17.28 18.88
N LYS A 3 6.93 -17.89 19.59
CA LYS A 3 5.78 -18.57 18.98
C LYS A 3 4.52 -17.97 19.58
N ASP A 4 3.59 -17.63 18.70
CA ASP A 4 2.25 -17.12 18.97
C ASP A 4 2.11 -15.62 19.24
N ARG A 5 2.46 -14.80 18.25
CA ARG A 5 1.77 -13.51 18.04
C ARG A 5 0.45 -13.77 17.31
N SER A 6 -0.67 -13.52 17.99
CA SER A 6 -2.04 -13.83 17.55
C SER A 6 -2.38 -13.18 16.20
N ILE A 7 -3.25 -13.84 15.42
CA ILE A 7 -3.67 -13.33 14.10
C ILE A 7 -4.36 -11.96 14.21
N GLU A 8 -5.07 -11.71 15.30
CA GLU A 8 -5.70 -10.42 15.60
C GLU A 8 -4.67 -9.29 15.74
N GLU A 9 -3.53 -9.57 16.38
CA GLU A 9 -2.47 -8.58 16.57
C GLU A 9 -1.77 -8.20 15.26
N ARG A 10 -1.63 -9.16 14.33
CA ARG A 10 -1.15 -8.89 12.95
C ARG A 10 -2.14 -8.08 12.13
N ARG A 11 -3.42 -8.08 12.49
CA ARG A 11 -4.49 -7.38 11.80
C ARG A 11 -4.79 -6.01 12.37
N ARG A 12 -4.11 -5.57 13.45
CA ARG A 12 -4.27 -4.21 13.99
C ARG A 12 -3.83 -3.19 12.94
N PRO A 13 -4.75 -2.40 12.36
CA PRO A 13 -4.38 -1.34 11.43
C PRO A 13 -3.64 -0.26 12.22
N GLY A 14 -2.37 -0.03 11.90
CA GLY A 14 -1.56 1.04 12.52
C GLY A 14 -0.25 0.60 13.16
N LEU A 15 -0.07 -0.68 13.48
CA LEU A 15 1.18 -1.20 14.08
C LEU A 15 2.30 -1.43 13.06
N ASP A 16 2.03 -1.37 11.74
CA ASP A 16 3.01 -1.73 10.71
C ASP A 16 3.74 -0.51 10.09
N ILE A 17 3.15 0.69 10.12
CA ILE A 17 3.72 1.88 9.44
C ILE A 17 5.05 2.32 10.06
N GLU A 18 5.18 2.24 11.39
CA GLU A 18 6.40 2.64 12.08
C GLU A 18 7.59 1.75 11.71
N PHE A 19 7.34 0.46 11.46
CA PHE A 19 8.37 -0.53 11.07
C PHE A 19 8.59 -0.63 9.56
N ARG A 20 7.72 -0.03 8.73
CA ARG A 20 7.96 0.07 7.29
C ARG A 20 9.14 1.01 7.03
N ALA A 21 9.96 0.62 6.05
CA ALA A 21 10.96 1.51 5.47
C ALA A 21 10.28 2.80 5.00
N GLU A 22 10.97 3.94 5.15
CA GLU A 22 10.41 5.25 4.80
C GLU A 22 9.90 5.30 3.34
N THR A 23 10.59 4.59 2.44
CA THR A 23 10.23 4.45 1.03
C THR A 23 8.94 3.66 0.77
N ASP A 24 8.47 2.86 1.75
CA ASP A 24 7.23 2.08 1.70
C ASP A 24 6.10 2.69 2.55
N ARG A 25 6.33 3.84 3.18
CA ARG A 25 5.26 4.52 3.92
C ARG A 25 4.24 5.15 2.96
N PRO A 26 2.98 5.29 3.39
CA PRO A 26 1.98 6.00 2.61
C PRO A 26 2.43 7.43 2.30
N SER A 27 2.35 7.84 1.04
CA SER A 27 2.82 9.14 0.57
C SER A 27 2.05 9.61 -0.66
N LYS A 28 2.01 10.93 -0.87
CA LYS A 28 1.42 11.50 -2.09
C LYS A 28 2.36 11.29 -3.28
N ARG A 29 1.87 10.66 -4.34
CA ARG A 29 2.63 10.37 -5.57
C ARG A 29 1.79 10.70 -6.81
N LYS A 30 2.45 10.82 -7.97
CA LYS A 30 1.76 10.90 -9.27
C LYS A 30 1.52 9.49 -9.81
N CYS A 31 0.31 9.23 -10.28
CA CYS A 31 -0.03 7.97 -10.95
C CYS A 31 0.84 7.77 -12.20
N MET A 32 1.40 6.58 -12.41
CA MET A 32 2.23 6.30 -13.59
C MET A 32 1.44 6.18 -14.91
N SER A 33 0.12 6.04 -14.84
CA SER A 33 -0.75 5.96 -16.03
C SER A 33 -1.36 7.32 -16.40
N CYS A 34 -1.97 8.03 -15.44
CA CYS A 34 -2.68 9.29 -15.72
C CYS A 34 -2.02 10.55 -15.14
N HIS A 35 -0.87 10.42 -14.46
CA HIS A 35 -0.10 11.51 -13.83
C HIS A 35 -0.83 12.35 -12.77
N LYS A 36 -2.09 12.02 -12.44
CA LYS A 36 -2.84 12.67 -11.37
C LYS A 36 -2.23 12.31 -9.99
N PRO A 37 -2.21 13.25 -9.03
CA PRO A 37 -1.77 12.97 -7.67
C PRO A 37 -2.74 12.01 -6.96
N PHE A 38 -2.22 11.10 -6.14
CA PHE A 38 -3.00 10.16 -5.33
C PHE A 38 -2.24 9.74 -4.06
N ASP A 39 -2.96 9.20 -3.07
CA ASP A 39 -2.38 8.66 -1.85
C ASP A 39 -1.88 7.22 -2.07
N SER A 40 -0.58 7.09 -2.34
CA SER A 40 0.09 5.80 -2.51
C SER A 40 0.28 5.12 -1.17
N GLN A 41 -0.18 3.88 -1.03
CA GLN A 41 -0.10 3.06 0.20
C GLN A 41 1.23 2.28 0.36
N GLY A 42 2.22 2.55 -0.47
CA GLY A 42 3.54 1.92 -0.39
C GLY A 42 4.34 1.98 -1.69
N TRP A 43 5.55 1.43 -1.70
CA TRP A 43 6.46 1.57 -2.85
C TRP A 43 5.94 0.88 -4.12
N HIS A 44 5.19 -0.21 -3.96
CA HIS A 44 4.51 -0.95 -5.03
C HIS A 44 3.24 -0.26 -5.55
N ASN A 45 2.66 0.68 -4.78
CA ASN A 45 1.42 1.34 -5.16
C ASN A 45 1.72 2.51 -6.12
N ARG A 46 1.75 2.23 -7.42
CA ARG A 46 2.14 3.20 -8.47
C ARG A 46 0.98 3.73 -9.33
N LEU A 47 -0.21 3.16 -9.18
CA LEU A 47 -1.41 3.52 -9.93
C LEU A 47 -2.49 4.01 -8.98
N CYS A 48 -3.20 5.08 -9.37
CA CYS A 48 -4.42 5.48 -8.68
C CYS A 48 -5.49 4.38 -8.83
N ASN A 49 -6.49 4.38 -7.94
CA ASN A 49 -7.53 3.34 -7.91
C ASN A 49 -8.23 3.15 -9.27
N THR A 50 -8.51 4.26 -9.98
CA THR A 50 -9.12 4.22 -11.32
C THR A 50 -8.23 3.55 -12.36
N CYS A 51 -6.94 3.89 -12.41
CA CYS A 51 -6.02 3.26 -13.36
C CYS A 51 -5.75 1.81 -13.01
N ARG A 52 -5.74 1.48 -11.72
CA ARG A 52 -5.56 0.12 -11.23
C ARG A 52 -6.73 -0.77 -11.66
N SER A 53 -7.98 -0.30 -11.52
CA SER A 53 -9.16 -1.07 -11.94
C SER A 53 -9.22 -1.28 -13.46
N MET A 54 -8.68 -0.36 -14.27
CA MET A 54 -8.59 -0.54 -15.72
C MET A 54 -7.44 -1.47 -16.15
N SER A 55 -6.43 -1.68 -15.29
CA SER A 55 -5.25 -2.50 -15.61
C SER A 55 -5.41 -3.98 -15.30
N THR A 56 -6.53 -4.41 -14.72
CA THR A 56 -6.76 -5.83 -14.42
C THR A 56 -7.00 -6.60 -15.72
N PRO A 57 -6.16 -7.59 -16.07
CA PRO A 57 -6.18 -8.25 -17.37
C PRO A 57 -7.34 -9.25 -17.58
N TYR A 58 -8.31 -9.30 -16.67
CA TYR A 58 -9.44 -10.21 -16.76
C TYR A 58 -10.72 -9.47 -16.36
N GLU A 59 -11.48 -9.03 -17.37
CA GLU A 59 -12.95 -9.01 -17.36
C GLU A 59 -13.45 -10.12 -18.30
#